data_AF-A0AA37R0V5-F1
#
_entry.id   AF-A0AA37R0V5-F1
#
_cell.length_a   1.000
_cell.length_b   1.000
_cell.length_c   1.000
_cell.angle_alpha   90.00
_cell.angle_beta   90.00
_cell.angle_gamma   90.00
#
_symmetry.space_group_name_H-M   'P 1'
#
loop_
_entity.id
_entity.type
_entity.pdbx_description
1 polymer ?
#
loop_
_entity_poly.entity_id
_entity_poly.type
_entity_poly.pdbx_seq_one_letter_code
_entity_poly.pdbx_strand_id
1 'polypeptide(L)'
;MRGAPTPFRPISRAAQHACVAAILILSAATLGGCASGSGGPANAYAMAPASDGATIAFEQIDGPPPQIFDRMVGVLDSESKLRSIAIVSREAPAAYRVRSYLSAQVVNGKSVVAWVFDVYDRNQQRALRLSGEEPIGRGGRDPWSNVDDMVLRKIAQAGFSGLASLLNGTAPAESAPPAAAPATRGPAVAAVEPVSPTSDGTSVAALGYTDH
;
A
#
# COMPACT_ATOMS: atom_id res chain seq x y z
N MET A 1 -7.95 65.15 -5.30
CA MET A 1 -8.71 63.92 -5.59
C MET A 1 -8.03 62.79 -4.83
N ARG A 2 -8.80 62.12 -3.96
CA ARG A 2 -8.32 61.18 -2.93
C ARG A 2 -8.22 59.77 -3.53
N GLY A 3 -7.18 59.02 -3.15
CA GLY A 3 -7.07 57.58 -3.37
C GLY A 3 -6.06 56.99 -2.41
N ALA A 4 -6.53 56.49 -1.26
CA ALA A 4 -5.74 55.82 -0.24
C ALA A 4 -5.52 54.33 -0.60
N PRO A 5 -4.39 53.72 -0.23
CA PRO A 5 -4.17 52.29 -0.38
C PRO A 5 -4.87 51.48 0.73
N THR A 6 -5.64 50.48 0.35
CA THR A 6 -6.30 49.53 1.27
C THR A 6 -5.36 48.41 1.72
N PRO A 7 -5.28 48.08 3.02
CA PRO A 7 -4.51 46.95 3.52
C PRO A 7 -5.29 45.62 3.40
N PHE A 8 -4.69 44.61 2.77
CA PHE A 8 -5.16 43.22 2.81
C PHE A 8 -4.84 42.60 4.18
N ARG A 9 -5.90 42.27 4.93
CA ARG A 9 -5.81 41.53 6.19
C ARG A 9 -5.93 40.02 5.92
N PRO A 10 -5.08 39.16 6.51
CA PRO A 10 -5.22 37.72 6.40
C PRO A 10 -6.38 37.22 7.27
N ILE A 11 -7.31 36.49 6.66
CA ILE A 11 -8.45 35.88 7.35
C ILE A 11 -7.94 34.62 8.08
N SER A 12 -8.11 34.63 9.39
CA SER A 12 -7.72 33.61 10.36
C SER A 12 -8.56 32.34 10.21
N ARG A 13 -7.87 31.18 10.20
CA ARG A 13 -8.40 29.81 10.11
C ARG A 13 -9.21 29.33 11.34
N ALA A 14 -9.74 30.25 12.14
CA ALA A 14 -10.41 29.95 13.40
C ALA A 14 -11.94 29.95 13.33
N ALA A 15 -12.54 30.26 12.17
CA ALA A 15 -13.99 30.39 12.02
C ALA A 15 -14.66 29.24 11.23
N GLN A 16 -13.93 28.19 10.84
CA GLN A 16 -14.48 27.07 10.05
C GLN A 16 -15.02 25.90 10.90
N HIS A 17 -14.82 25.90 12.22
CA HIS A 17 -15.31 24.85 13.13
C HIS A 17 -16.60 25.22 13.88
N ALA A 18 -17.43 26.08 13.29
CA ALA A 18 -18.71 26.52 13.88
C ALA A 18 -19.92 26.38 12.93
N CYS A 19 -19.86 25.45 11.96
CA CYS A 19 -21.01 25.07 11.12
C CYS A 19 -21.39 23.59 11.25
N VAL A 20 -20.96 22.93 12.34
CA VAL A 20 -21.58 21.69 12.81
C VAL A 20 -22.70 22.10 13.77
N ALA A 21 -23.88 21.50 13.61
CA ALA A 21 -24.97 21.42 14.60
C ALA A 21 -26.26 22.26 14.43
N ALA A 22 -26.60 22.76 13.25
CA ALA A 22 -27.97 23.24 13.02
C ALA A 22 -28.37 23.10 11.54
N ILE A 23 -28.96 21.97 11.16
CA ILE A 23 -30.05 21.77 10.17
C ILE A 23 -30.33 20.26 10.19
N LEU A 24 -31.00 19.83 11.25
CA LEU A 24 -31.77 18.59 11.33
C LEU A 24 -33.15 19.04 11.84
N ILE A 25 -34.21 18.42 11.32
CA ILE A 25 -35.64 18.64 11.64
C ILE A 25 -36.36 19.54 10.61
N LEU A 26 -36.79 18.98 9.47
CA LEU A 26 -38.17 19.11 8.94
C LEU A 26 -38.33 18.35 7.61
N SER A 27 -38.92 17.14 7.63
CA SER A 27 -39.78 16.64 6.55
C SER A 27 -40.30 15.23 6.89
N ALA A 28 -41.48 15.20 7.50
CA ALA A 28 -42.27 13.99 7.72
C ALA A 28 -43.34 13.85 6.62
N ALA A 29 -43.57 12.60 6.23
CA ALA A 29 -44.83 12.02 5.74
C ALA A 29 -45.44 12.52 4.42
N THR A 30 -45.27 11.71 3.36
CA THR A 30 -46.34 11.42 2.40
C THR A 30 -46.45 9.91 2.21
N LEU A 31 -47.50 9.30 2.79
CA LEU A 31 -47.96 7.95 2.46
C LEU A 31 -48.82 8.02 1.18
N GLY A 32 -48.54 7.15 0.21
CA GLY A 32 -49.39 6.89 -0.95
C GLY A 32 -48.87 5.68 -1.72
N GLY A 33 -49.59 4.56 -1.66
CA GLY A 33 -49.19 3.29 -2.27
C GLY A 33 -49.87 2.99 -3.61
N CYS A 34 -49.35 1.99 -4.33
CA CYS A 34 -50.10 1.10 -5.22
C CYS A 34 -49.37 -0.25 -5.30
N ALA A 35 -50.08 -1.33 -4.98
CA ALA A 35 -49.70 -2.70 -5.28
C ALA A 35 -50.22 -3.06 -6.69
N SER A 36 -49.35 -3.59 -7.55
CA SER A 36 -49.70 -4.55 -8.60
C SER A 36 -48.41 -5.09 -9.21
N GLY A 37 -48.30 -6.42 -9.20
CA GLY A 37 -47.12 -7.14 -9.64
C GLY A 37 -46.91 -7.07 -11.14
N SER A 38 -45.65 -7.20 -11.54
CA SER A 38 -45.26 -7.86 -12.77
C SER A 38 -43.84 -8.41 -12.58
N GLY A 39 -43.70 -9.71 -12.84
CA GLY A 39 -42.42 -10.41 -12.75
C GLY A 39 -41.41 -9.86 -13.75
N GLY A 40 -40.20 -9.66 -13.27
CA GLY A 40 -38.96 -9.47 -14.03
C GLY A 40 -37.85 -10.07 -13.18
N PRO A 41 -36.84 -10.71 -13.78
CA PRO A 41 -36.03 -11.71 -13.10
C PRO A 41 -35.37 -11.13 -11.85
N ALA A 42 -35.75 -11.71 -10.71
CA ALA A 42 -34.89 -11.71 -9.54
C ALA A 42 -33.57 -12.30 -9.99
N ASN A 43 -32.59 -11.44 -10.30
CA ASN A 43 -31.20 -11.81 -10.19
C ASN A 43 -31.01 -12.14 -8.72
N ALA A 44 -31.20 -13.42 -8.43
CA ALA A 44 -30.90 -14.06 -7.18
C ALA A 44 -29.40 -13.92 -6.91
N TYR A 45 -28.97 -12.73 -6.48
CA TYR A 45 -27.82 -12.58 -5.60
C TYR A 45 -28.25 -12.94 -4.17
N ALA A 46 -28.88 -14.11 -4.05
CA ALA A 46 -29.18 -14.80 -2.82
C ALA A 46 -28.67 -16.22 -3.01
N MET A 47 -27.37 -16.32 -3.24
CA MET A 47 -26.47 -17.46 -3.00
C MET A 47 -25.05 -16.89 -3.19
N ALA A 48 -24.63 -16.00 -2.30
CA ALA A 48 -23.22 -16.03 -1.95
C ALA A 48 -23.02 -17.44 -1.34
N PRO A 49 -22.09 -18.26 -1.83
CA PRO A 49 -21.75 -19.48 -1.11
C PRO A 49 -21.44 -19.04 0.32
N ALA A 50 -22.09 -19.70 1.30
CA ALA A 50 -21.70 -19.60 2.69
C ALA A 50 -20.17 -19.66 2.71
N SER A 51 -19.53 -18.59 3.17
CA SER A 51 -18.09 -18.32 3.04
C SER A 51 -17.30 -19.63 3.04
N ASP A 52 -17.02 -20.19 1.86
CA ASP A 52 -16.18 -21.36 1.71
C ASP A 52 -14.86 -20.92 2.34
N GLY A 53 -14.59 -21.42 3.55
CA GLY A 53 -13.67 -20.80 4.50
C GLY A 53 -12.41 -20.38 3.79
N ALA A 54 -12.26 -19.07 3.56
CA ALA A 54 -11.30 -18.57 2.60
C ALA A 54 -9.92 -19.07 2.98
N THR A 55 -9.34 -19.92 2.13
CA THR A 55 -8.04 -20.51 2.38
C THR A 55 -6.95 -19.48 2.15
N ILE A 56 -5.97 -19.47 3.04
CA ILE A 56 -4.85 -18.54 3.00
C ILE A 56 -3.56 -19.32 2.83
N ALA A 57 -2.69 -18.85 1.96
CA ALA A 57 -1.31 -19.32 1.86
C ALA A 57 -0.35 -18.20 2.23
N PHE A 58 0.53 -18.44 3.21
CA PHE A 58 1.68 -17.56 3.43
C PHE A 58 2.76 -17.93 2.41
N GLU A 59 2.94 -17.07 1.42
CA GLU A 59 3.84 -17.33 0.30
C GLU A 59 5.30 -17.00 0.64
N GLN A 60 5.48 -15.94 1.43
CA GLN A 60 6.77 -15.41 1.85
C GLN A 60 6.64 -14.69 3.20
N ILE A 61 7.64 -14.87 4.07
CA ILE A 61 7.87 -14.07 5.27
C ILE A 61 9.35 -13.67 5.23
N ASP A 62 9.63 -12.38 5.12
CA ASP A 62 10.97 -11.85 4.85
C ASP A 62 11.37 -10.80 5.89
N GLY A 63 12.67 -10.71 6.17
CA GLY A 63 13.29 -9.77 7.07
C GLY A 63 13.67 -10.27 8.48
N PRO A 64 12.87 -11.10 9.19
CA PRO A 64 13.27 -11.58 10.51
C PRO A 64 14.44 -12.58 10.39
N PRO A 65 15.41 -12.56 11.33
CA PRO A 65 16.43 -13.60 11.40
C PRO A 65 15.79 -14.97 11.71
N PRO A 66 16.48 -16.09 11.43
CA PRO A 66 15.88 -17.43 11.48
C PRO A 66 15.12 -17.75 12.77
N GLN A 67 15.67 -17.37 13.93
CA GLN A 67 15.03 -17.61 15.22
C GLN A 67 13.72 -16.83 15.42
N ILE A 68 13.60 -15.64 14.82
CA ILE A 68 12.37 -14.84 14.88
C ILE A 68 11.37 -15.34 13.83
N PHE A 69 11.85 -15.74 12.66
CA PHE A 69 11.04 -16.35 11.62
C PHE A 69 10.29 -17.59 12.15
N ASP A 70 11.00 -18.53 12.79
CA ASP A 70 10.39 -19.76 13.31
C ASP A 70 9.32 -19.47 14.36
N ARG A 71 9.58 -18.52 15.26
CA ARG A 71 8.61 -18.06 16.26
C ARG A 71 7.41 -17.39 15.62
N MET A 72 7.61 -16.55 14.61
CA MET A 72 6.53 -15.91 13.87
C MET A 72 5.63 -16.94 13.18
N VAL A 73 6.21 -17.94 12.51
CA VAL A 73 5.44 -19.02 11.87
C VAL A 73 4.57 -19.76 12.90
N GLY A 74 5.12 -20.11 14.06
CA GLY A 74 4.36 -20.75 15.14
C GLY A 74 3.22 -19.89 15.69
N VAL A 75 3.44 -18.59 15.81
CA VAL A 75 2.40 -17.63 16.24
C VAL A 75 1.31 -17.49 15.18
N LEU A 76 1.66 -17.41 13.88
CA LEU A 76 0.70 -17.32 12.79
C LEU A 76 -0.16 -18.58 12.68
N ASP A 77 0.43 -19.76 12.84
CA ASP A 77 -0.29 -21.05 12.88
C ASP A 77 -1.24 -21.14 14.10
N SER A 78 -0.80 -20.64 15.26
CA SER A 78 -1.66 -20.62 16.45
C SER A 78 -2.85 -19.67 16.27
N GLU A 79 -2.62 -18.46 15.75
CA GLU A 79 -3.68 -17.47 15.52
C GLU A 79 -4.67 -17.92 14.43
N SER A 80 -4.22 -18.63 13.39
CA SER A 80 -5.12 -19.14 12.35
C SER A 80 -6.10 -20.18 12.91
N LYS A 81 -5.63 -21.08 13.77
CA LYS A 81 -6.46 -22.06 14.48
C LYS A 81 -7.49 -21.39 15.37
N LEU A 82 -7.10 -20.37 16.13
CA LEU A 82 -8.01 -19.60 16.98
C LEU A 82 -9.13 -18.92 16.20
N ARG A 83 -8.85 -18.51 14.95
CA ARG A 83 -9.79 -17.79 14.08
C ARG A 83 -10.49 -18.70 13.07
N SER A 84 -10.24 -20.02 13.12
CA SER A 84 -10.74 -21.01 12.15
C SER A 84 -10.43 -20.65 10.70
N ILE A 85 -9.25 -20.07 10.46
CA ILE A 85 -8.76 -19.74 9.12
C ILE A 85 -7.89 -20.90 8.63
N ALA A 86 -8.28 -21.49 7.49
CA ALA A 86 -7.54 -22.59 6.89
C ALA A 86 -6.26 -22.08 6.21
N ILE A 87 -5.10 -22.39 6.80
CA ILE A 87 -3.80 -22.20 6.14
C ILE A 87 -3.51 -23.42 5.28
N VAL A 88 -3.18 -23.20 4.01
CA VAL A 88 -2.76 -24.24 3.06
C VAL A 88 -1.29 -24.06 2.69
N SER A 89 -0.68 -25.10 2.12
CA SER A 89 0.68 -25.02 1.60
C SER A 89 0.80 -23.91 0.56
N ARG A 90 1.97 -23.29 0.45
CA ARG A 90 2.22 -22.23 -0.54
C ARG A 90 2.02 -22.70 -1.98
N GLU A 91 2.24 -23.97 -2.27
CA GLU A 91 2.04 -24.60 -3.59
C GLU A 91 0.57 -24.94 -3.87
N ALA A 92 -0.28 -25.02 -2.84
CA ALA A 92 -1.69 -25.36 -2.98
C ALA A 92 -2.50 -24.15 -3.49
N PRO A 93 -3.66 -24.37 -4.14
CA PRO A 93 -4.59 -23.30 -4.47
C PRO A 93 -5.15 -22.66 -3.19
N ALA A 94 -4.97 -21.35 -3.04
CA ALA A 94 -5.47 -20.56 -1.93
C ALA A 94 -6.39 -19.45 -2.45
N ALA A 95 -7.40 -19.07 -1.67
CA ALA A 95 -8.25 -17.92 -1.98
C ALA A 95 -7.47 -16.61 -1.90
N TYR A 96 -6.59 -16.51 -0.92
CA TYR A 96 -5.68 -15.38 -0.75
C TYR A 96 -4.25 -15.85 -0.50
N ARG A 97 -3.30 -15.10 -1.04
CA ARG A 97 -1.86 -15.32 -0.85
C ARG A 97 -1.27 -14.13 -0.14
N VAL A 98 -0.53 -14.38 0.95
CA VAL A 98 0.01 -13.34 1.82
C VAL A 98 1.53 -13.33 1.71
N ARG A 99 2.10 -12.14 1.49
CA ARG A 99 3.53 -11.87 1.59
C ARG A 99 3.75 -10.93 2.77
N SER A 100 4.59 -11.34 3.71
CA SER A 100 4.89 -10.59 4.92
C SER A 100 6.33 -10.10 4.92
N TYR A 101 6.52 -8.86 5.36
CA TYR A 101 7.83 -8.22 5.51
C TYR A 101 7.93 -7.61 6.90
N LEU A 102 9.02 -7.90 7.61
CA LEU A 102 9.29 -7.34 8.93
C LEU A 102 10.70 -6.76 9.01
N SER A 103 10.83 -5.59 9.62
CA SER A 103 12.13 -5.00 9.92
C SER A 103 12.18 -4.50 11.35
N ALA A 104 13.26 -4.82 12.06
CA ALA A 104 13.54 -4.25 13.37
C ALA A 104 14.58 -3.13 13.22
N GLN A 105 14.28 -1.95 13.76
CA GLN A 105 15.11 -0.76 13.63
C GLN A 105 15.04 0.12 14.87
N VAL A 106 16.04 0.98 15.04
CA VAL A 106 16.05 2.01 16.10
C VAL A 106 15.65 3.34 15.49
N VAL A 107 14.50 3.87 15.90
CA VAL A 107 13.96 5.17 15.47
C VAL A 107 13.87 6.09 16.68
N ASN A 108 14.53 7.25 16.62
CA ASN A 108 14.54 8.25 17.71
C ASN A 108 14.93 7.64 19.09
N GLY A 109 15.91 6.73 19.11
CA GLY A 109 16.39 6.07 20.33
C GLY A 109 15.44 5.02 20.90
N LYS A 110 14.38 4.64 20.17
CA LYS A 110 13.46 3.54 20.52
C LYS A 110 13.58 2.44 19.48
N SER A 111 13.57 1.20 19.93
CA SER A 111 13.53 0.05 19.02
C SER A 111 12.08 -0.19 18.60
N VAL A 112 11.85 -0.40 17.31
CA VAL A 112 10.54 -0.71 16.72
C VAL A 112 10.66 -1.85 15.71
N VAL A 113 9.60 -2.65 15.58
CA VAL A 113 9.42 -3.58 14.46
C VAL A 113 8.39 -2.98 13.51
N ALA A 114 8.81 -2.53 12.33
CA ALA A 114 7.90 -2.20 11.25
C ALA A 114 7.50 -3.49 10.53
N TRP A 115 6.23 -3.60 10.14
CA TRP A 115 5.71 -4.79 9.48
C TRP A 115 4.74 -4.42 8.37
N VAL A 116 4.67 -5.29 7.37
CA VAL A 116 3.74 -5.22 6.23
C VAL A 116 3.21 -6.61 5.93
N PHE A 117 1.92 -6.71 5.64
CA PHE A 117 1.31 -7.87 4.98
C PHE A 117 0.65 -7.39 3.68
N ASP A 118 1.19 -7.80 2.54
CA ASP A 118 0.53 -7.65 1.25
C ASP A 118 -0.32 -8.91 0.97
N VAL A 119 -1.61 -8.71 0.74
CA VAL A 119 -2.58 -9.77 0.48
C VAL A 119 -2.99 -9.71 -0.99
N TYR A 120 -2.80 -10.82 -1.70
CA TYR A 120 -3.12 -10.97 -3.11
C TYR A 120 -4.29 -11.93 -3.28
N ASP A 121 -5.16 -11.64 -4.24
CA ASP A 121 -6.24 -12.54 -4.66
C ASP A 121 -5.73 -13.66 -5.59
N ARG A 122 -6.65 -14.50 -6.07
CA ARG A 122 -6.33 -15.59 -7.02
C ARG A 122 -5.80 -15.10 -8.37
N ASN A 123 -6.09 -13.86 -8.75
CA ASN A 123 -5.65 -13.22 -9.99
C ASN A 123 -4.30 -12.49 -9.81
N GLN A 124 -3.64 -12.68 -8.66
CA GLN A 124 -2.41 -12.00 -8.27
C GLN A 124 -2.56 -10.47 -8.20
N GLN A 125 -3.79 -9.97 -8.04
CA GLN A 125 -4.04 -8.56 -7.78
C GLN A 125 -3.94 -8.33 -6.27
N ARG A 126 -3.23 -7.26 -5.86
CA ARG A 126 -3.16 -6.91 -4.44
C ARG A 126 -4.54 -6.45 -3.98
N ALA A 127 -5.16 -7.26 -3.13
CA ALA A 127 -6.47 -7.00 -2.56
C ALA A 127 -6.39 -6.03 -1.38
N LEU A 128 -5.31 -6.11 -0.58
CA LEU A 128 -5.12 -5.28 0.60
C LEU A 128 -3.64 -5.25 1.01
N ARG A 129 -3.15 -4.09 1.46
CA ARG A 129 -1.93 -3.98 2.26
C ARG A 129 -2.26 -3.58 3.68
N LEU A 130 -1.69 -4.32 4.62
CA LEU A 130 -1.69 -4.00 6.04
C LEU A 130 -0.28 -3.60 6.43
N SER A 131 -0.14 -2.58 7.26
CA SER A 131 1.16 -2.18 7.78
C SER A 131 1.03 -1.56 9.16
N GLY A 132 2.09 -1.63 9.95
CA GLY A 132 2.15 -1.01 11.24
C GLY A 132 3.55 -1.05 11.83
N GLU A 133 3.67 -0.52 13.05
CA GLU A 133 4.90 -0.54 13.82
C GLU A 133 4.59 -1.00 15.25
N GLU A 134 5.36 -1.95 15.75
CA GLU A 134 5.28 -2.39 17.14
C GLU A 134 6.50 -1.90 17.92
N PRO A 135 6.33 -1.14 19.01
CA PRO A 135 7.44 -0.75 19.86
C PRO A 135 7.98 -1.96 20.64
N ILE A 136 9.29 -2.12 20.65
CA ILE A 136 9.98 -3.22 21.34
C ILE A 136 10.94 -2.71 22.44
N GLY A 137 10.78 -1.45 22.85
CA GLY A 137 11.48 -0.86 23.98
C GLY A 137 12.58 0.12 23.61
N ARG A 138 13.60 0.24 24.46
CA ARG A 138 14.72 1.18 24.26
C ARG A 138 15.58 0.76 23.07
N GLY A 139 16.18 1.75 22.40
CA GLY A 139 17.16 1.56 21.35
C GLY A 139 18.33 0.69 21.83
N GLY A 140 18.76 -0.25 21.01
CA GLY A 140 19.88 -1.14 21.28
C GLY A 140 20.70 -1.41 20.03
N ARG A 141 21.86 -2.06 20.21
CA ARG A 141 22.76 -2.40 19.09
C ARG A 141 22.13 -3.43 18.14
N ASP A 142 21.33 -4.34 18.69
CA ASP A 142 20.53 -5.29 17.93
C ASP A 142 19.06 -5.14 18.33
N PRO A 143 18.21 -4.55 17.48
CA PRO A 143 16.79 -4.38 17.79
C PRO A 143 16.06 -5.73 17.82
N TRP A 144 16.50 -6.76 17.06
CA TRP A 144 15.84 -8.07 17.05
C TRP A 144 15.90 -8.79 18.39
N SER A 145 16.96 -8.57 19.17
CA SER A 145 17.10 -9.12 20.53
C SER A 145 16.00 -8.69 21.50
N ASN A 146 15.26 -7.61 21.21
CA ASN A 146 14.16 -7.14 22.05
C ASN A 146 12.77 -7.65 21.58
N VAL A 147 12.71 -8.45 20.52
CA VAL A 147 11.44 -8.98 20.00
C VAL A 147 11.01 -10.21 20.80
N ASP A 148 9.95 -10.01 21.60
CA ASP A 148 9.29 -11.05 22.36
C ASP A 148 8.09 -11.66 21.62
N ASP A 149 7.56 -12.77 22.14
CA ASP A 149 6.42 -13.47 21.54
C ASP A 149 5.13 -12.65 21.59
N MET A 150 5.04 -11.70 22.54
CA MET A 150 3.88 -10.81 22.65
C MET A 150 3.83 -9.82 21.49
N VAL A 151 4.97 -9.25 21.09
CA VAL A 151 5.10 -8.40 19.90
C VAL A 151 4.73 -9.20 18.65
N LEU A 152 5.29 -10.40 18.47
CA LEU A 152 4.96 -11.25 17.32
C LEU A 152 3.46 -11.57 17.26
N ARG A 153 2.84 -11.83 18.42
CA ARG A 153 1.40 -12.07 18.53
C ARG A 153 0.58 -10.86 18.14
N LYS A 154 0.97 -9.65 18.55
CA LYS A 154 0.29 -8.41 18.13
C LYS A 154 0.34 -8.23 16.61
N ILE A 155 1.50 -8.46 16.00
CA ILE A 155 1.67 -8.37 14.54
C ILE A 155 0.76 -9.39 13.83
N ALA A 156 0.77 -10.65 14.30
CA ALA A 156 -0.10 -11.70 13.74
C ALA A 156 -1.59 -11.34 13.89
N GLN A 157 -2.00 -10.86 15.07
CA GLN A 157 -3.37 -10.44 15.34
C GLN A 157 -3.80 -9.29 14.43
N ALA A 158 -2.92 -8.31 14.20
CA ALA A 158 -3.18 -7.21 13.28
C ALA A 158 -3.36 -7.72 11.84
N GLY A 159 -2.47 -8.61 11.38
CA GLY A 159 -2.56 -9.26 10.07
C GLY A 159 -3.87 -10.02 9.87
N PHE A 160 -4.23 -10.90 10.80
CA PHE A 160 -5.48 -11.68 10.72
C PHE A 160 -6.74 -10.84 10.90
N SER A 161 -6.70 -9.77 11.69
CA SER A 161 -7.83 -8.84 11.82
C SER A 161 -8.12 -8.12 10.50
N GLY A 162 -7.07 -7.66 9.81
CA GLY A 162 -7.20 -7.06 8.49
C GLY A 162 -7.66 -8.06 7.43
N LEU A 163 -7.17 -9.30 7.46
CA LEU A 163 -7.65 -10.39 6.62
C LEU A 163 -9.14 -10.69 6.87
N ALA A 164 -9.57 -10.79 8.12
CA ALA A 164 -10.99 -10.98 8.45
C ALA A 164 -11.85 -9.81 7.95
N SER A 165 -11.34 -8.59 8.02
CA SER A 165 -12.03 -7.40 7.49
C SER A 165 -12.16 -7.48 5.96
N LEU A 166 -11.13 -7.93 5.25
CA LEU A 166 -11.20 -8.20 3.81
C LEU A 166 -12.27 -9.24 3.47
N LEU A 167 -12.30 -10.35 4.22
CA LEU A 167 -13.29 -11.42 4.02
C LEU A 167 -14.73 -10.95 4.26
N ASN A 168 -14.92 -10.01 5.18
CA ASN A 168 -16.22 -9.41 5.47
C ASN A 168 -16.56 -8.22 4.57
N GLY A 169 -15.69 -7.86 3.61
CA GLY A 169 -15.89 -6.71 2.71
C GLY A 169 -15.73 -5.34 3.36
N THR A 170 -15.12 -5.27 4.56
CA THR A 170 -14.91 -4.04 5.33
C THR A 170 -13.46 -3.55 5.32
N ALA A 171 -12.63 -4.08 4.42
CA ALA A 171 -11.23 -3.68 4.31
C ALA A 171 -11.09 -2.19 3.96
N PRO A 172 -10.16 -1.44 4.61
CA PRO A 172 -9.86 -0.07 4.25
C PRO A 172 -9.41 0.05 2.79
N ALA A 173 -9.93 1.06 2.08
CA ALA A 173 -9.44 1.39 0.75
C ALA A 173 -7.97 1.82 0.84
N GLU A 174 -7.12 1.16 0.07
CA GLU A 174 -5.69 1.42 0.06
C GLU A 174 -5.38 2.84 -0.41
N SER A 175 -4.59 3.57 0.37
CA SER A 175 -3.89 4.75 -0.13
C SER A 175 -2.93 4.27 -1.21
N ALA A 176 -3.22 4.62 -2.46
CA ALA A 176 -2.34 4.33 -3.59
C ALA A 176 -0.88 4.64 -3.24
N PRO A 177 0.10 3.88 -3.76
CA PRO A 177 1.50 4.26 -3.65
C PRO A 177 1.62 5.73 -4.07
N PRO A 178 2.42 6.57 -3.38
CA PRO A 178 2.65 7.93 -3.86
C PRO A 178 3.08 7.80 -5.32
N ALA A 179 2.24 8.34 -6.21
CA ALA A 179 2.54 8.44 -7.62
C ALA A 179 3.97 8.97 -7.72
N ALA A 180 4.81 8.27 -8.49
CA ALA A 180 6.17 8.68 -8.75
C ALA A 180 6.18 10.20 -8.92
N ALA A 181 6.87 10.89 -8.02
CA ALA A 181 6.94 12.35 -8.06
C ALA A 181 7.23 12.78 -9.50
N PRO A 182 6.55 13.80 -10.04
CA PRO A 182 6.81 14.25 -11.39
C PRO A 182 8.30 14.52 -11.48
N ALA A 183 8.99 13.77 -12.34
CA ALA A 183 10.40 13.99 -12.59
C ALA A 183 10.54 15.45 -13.01
N THR A 184 11.10 16.27 -12.12
CA THR A 184 11.46 17.63 -12.44
C THR A 184 12.33 17.56 -13.68
N ARG A 185 11.80 18.07 -14.79
CA ARG A 185 12.48 18.18 -16.07
C ARG A 185 13.80 18.92 -15.82
N GLY A 186 14.88 18.17 -15.67
CA GLY A 186 16.24 18.70 -15.62
C GLY A 186 16.59 19.39 -16.95
N PRO A 187 17.58 20.29 -16.95
CA PRO A 187 17.91 21.07 -18.14
C PRO A 187 18.35 20.14 -19.28
N ALA A 188 17.87 20.47 -20.48
CA ALA A 188 18.11 19.73 -21.71
C ALA A 188 19.62 19.49 -21.93
N VAL A 189 20.02 18.22 -21.86
CA VAL A 189 21.31 17.79 -22.41
C VAL A 189 21.20 17.84 -23.93
N ALA A 190 22.10 18.60 -24.55
CA ALA A 190 22.19 18.82 -25.97
C ALA A 190 22.17 17.49 -26.74
N ALA A 191 21.26 17.39 -27.71
CA ALA A 191 21.33 16.36 -28.73
C ALA A 191 22.61 16.58 -29.54
N VAL A 192 23.58 15.69 -29.40
CA VAL A 192 24.63 15.53 -30.42
C VAL A 192 23.93 14.84 -31.60
N GLU A 193 23.62 15.61 -32.63
CA GLU A 193 23.30 15.07 -33.95
C GLU A 193 24.48 14.19 -34.42
N PRO A 194 24.22 12.96 -34.90
CA PRO A 194 25.23 12.21 -35.63
C PRO A 194 25.44 12.85 -36.99
N VAL A 195 26.57 13.57 -37.14
CA VAL A 195 27.06 14.06 -38.43
C VAL A 195 27.31 12.87 -39.36
N SER A 196 26.62 12.85 -40.50
CA SER A 196 26.90 11.92 -41.59
C SER A 196 28.12 12.41 -42.36
N PRO A 197 29.06 11.53 -42.77
CA PRO A 197 30.32 11.95 -43.38
C PRO A 197 30.09 12.46 -44.80
N THR A 198 30.32 13.76 -45.02
CA THR A 198 30.57 14.29 -46.36
C THR A 198 32.06 14.21 -46.63
N SER A 199 32.39 13.53 -47.73
CA SER A 199 33.72 13.43 -48.29
C SER A 199 34.27 14.82 -48.62
N ASP A 200 35.41 15.17 -48.03
CA ASP A 200 36.36 16.09 -48.66
C ASP A 200 37.78 15.67 -48.25
N GLY A 201 38.39 14.86 -49.11
CA GLY A 201 39.79 14.51 -49.04
C GLY A 201 40.63 15.62 -49.66
N THR A 202 41.30 16.37 -48.79
CA THR A 202 42.37 17.32 -49.08
C THR A 202 43.36 16.78 -50.12
N SER A 203 43.47 17.46 -51.25
CA SER A 203 44.63 17.33 -52.15
C SER A 203 45.86 17.93 -51.45
N VAL A 204 46.87 17.11 -51.15
CA VAL A 204 48.18 17.60 -50.70
C VAL A 204 49.18 17.45 -51.83
N ALA A 205 49.84 18.56 -52.13
CA ALA A 205 50.68 18.79 -53.29
C ALA A 205 51.85 17.80 -53.44
N ALA A 206 52.09 17.41 -54.69
CA ALA A 206 53.29 16.73 -55.15
C ALA A 206 54.32 17.76 -55.64
N LEU A 207 55.53 17.74 -55.07
CA LEU A 207 56.81 18.24 -55.62
C LEU A 207 57.89 17.60 -54.74
N GLY A 208 58.93 16.87 -55.16
CA GLY A 208 59.48 16.47 -56.45
C GLY A 208 60.94 16.01 -56.21
N TYR A 209 61.45 15.13 -57.10
CA TYR A 209 62.87 14.84 -57.42
C TYR A 209 63.72 14.05 -56.39
N THR A 210 64.07 12.76 -56.62
CA THR A 210 65.23 12.18 -57.39
C THR A 210 66.57 12.52 -56.71
N ASP A 211 67.55 11.64 -56.45
CA ASP A 211 68.05 10.41 -57.08
C ASP A 211 68.95 9.64 -56.08
N HIS A 212 68.91 8.29 -56.10
CA HIS A 212 70.06 7.40 -56.34
C HIS A 212 69.65 5.93 -56.17
#